data_AF-A0A3D9ZDJ6-F1
#
_entry.id   AF-A0A3D9ZDJ6-F1
#
_cell.length_a   1.000
_cell.length_b   1.000
_cell.length_c   1.000
_cell.angle_alpha   90.00
_cell.angle_beta   90.00
_cell.angle_gamma   90.00
#
_symmetry.space_group_name_H-M   'P 1'
#
loop_
_entity.id
_entity.type
_entity.pdbx_description
1 polymer ?
#
loop_
_entity_poly.entity_id
_entity_poly.type
_entity_poly.pdbx_seq_one_letter_code
_entity_poly.pdbx_strand_id
1 'polypeptide(L)'
;MPRTVTRRRWVSLLALLLATVVVGVGAPQTGAIAAPNPAPKENDEKKLRDNLEAAAKGQIEAQRKLDDAKRRAFRLNKEVAALDTQVDVMRTQVGAMALESYRTGRLTPLSALLNSASPDDFLRRAGSLEMMAQRDAGALRGYQEAHEAAQQAKAQLDAEVQEQKKQVATLAQRKADAERALRSVGGGTTSAGYINPNSPAAQPAKRNSDGSWPSESCSVDDPTPASGCITPRTLHALREAQADGFKRYVSCHRSGGGGEHPKGRACDFSAAAGGFQNKSATGGDKTYGDNLAAYFIKNADALGVLYVIWYRRIWMPGTGWKSYNGGSDPAANHTNHVHLSML
;
A
#
# COMPACT_ATOMS: atom_id res chain seq x y z
N MET A 1 -9.42 -56.87 1.58
CA MET A 1 -8.57 -55.89 0.88
C MET A 1 -8.87 -54.50 1.43
N PRO A 2 -7.98 -53.85 2.19
CA PRO A 2 -8.26 -52.52 2.70
C PRO A 2 -8.02 -51.49 1.60
N ARG A 3 -9.05 -50.71 1.24
CA ARG A 3 -8.90 -49.54 0.37
C ARG A 3 -8.30 -48.43 1.22
N THR A 4 -7.02 -48.16 0.99
CA THR A 4 -6.32 -46.96 1.48
C THR A 4 -7.02 -45.72 0.93
N VAL A 5 -7.83 -45.04 1.74
CA VAL A 5 -8.32 -43.71 1.43
C VAL A 5 -7.17 -42.75 1.73
N THR A 6 -6.54 -42.29 0.66
CA THR A 6 -5.45 -41.32 0.69
C THR A 6 -5.93 -40.02 1.35
N ARG A 7 -5.36 -39.72 2.52
CA ARG A 7 -5.46 -38.41 3.18
C ARG A 7 -4.89 -37.36 2.21
N ARG A 8 -5.75 -36.70 1.44
CA ARG A 8 -5.39 -35.52 0.66
C ARG A 8 -5.15 -34.39 1.66
N ARG A 9 -3.91 -34.30 2.16
CA ARG A 9 -3.42 -33.13 2.89
C ARG A 9 -3.52 -31.95 1.92
N TRP A 10 -4.55 -31.12 2.08
CA TRP A 10 -4.57 -29.78 1.52
C TRP A 10 -3.51 -29.00 2.28
N VAL A 11 -2.25 -29.15 1.87
CA VAL A 11 -1.19 -28.22 2.27
C VAL A 11 -1.54 -26.93 1.55
N SER A 12 -2.22 -26.02 2.25
CA SER A 12 -2.33 -24.63 1.83
C SER A 12 -0.92 -24.10 1.70
N LEU A 13 -0.41 -24.02 0.48
CA LEU A 13 0.84 -23.33 0.17
C LEU A 13 0.61 -21.84 0.45
N LEU A 14 0.93 -21.45 1.68
CA LEU A 14 1.11 -20.06 2.11
C LEU A 14 2.29 -19.47 1.34
N ALA A 15 2.06 -19.12 0.07
CA ALA A 15 2.96 -18.25 -0.66
C ALA A 15 2.70 -16.81 -0.21
N LEU A 16 3.37 -16.42 0.87
CA LEU A 16 3.71 -15.02 1.09
C LEU A 16 4.48 -14.58 -0.16
N LEU A 17 3.82 -13.84 -1.06
CA LEU A 17 4.46 -13.15 -2.16
C LEU A 17 5.36 -12.04 -1.58
N LEU A 18 6.53 -12.43 -1.11
CA LEU A 18 7.68 -11.56 -0.97
C LEU A 18 8.14 -11.22 -2.38
N ALA A 19 7.59 -10.14 -2.95
CA ALA A 19 8.15 -9.52 -4.14
C ALA A 19 9.49 -8.85 -3.77
N THR A 20 10.55 -9.64 -3.64
CA THR A 20 11.91 -9.13 -3.69
C THR A 20 12.19 -8.72 -5.13
N VAL A 21 12.13 -7.42 -5.41
CA VAL A 21 12.65 -6.85 -6.66
C VAL A 21 14.18 -6.98 -6.60
N VAL A 22 14.70 -8.04 -7.21
CA VAL A 22 16.13 -8.16 -7.50
C VAL A 22 16.41 -7.24 -8.70
N VAL A 23 17.11 -6.14 -8.43
CA VAL A 23 17.66 -5.26 -9.47
C VAL A 23 18.83 -6.00 -10.11
N GLY A 24 18.63 -6.46 -11.35
CA GLY A 24 19.69 -7.05 -12.16
C GLY A 24 20.75 -5.99 -12.51
N VAL A 25 21.99 -6.27 -12.16
CA VAL A 25 23.17 -5.51 -12.60
C VAL A 25 23.38 -5.79 -14.09
N GLY A 26 23.15 -4.78 -14.93
CA GLY A 26 23.44 -4.80 -16.36
C GLY A 26 24.68 -3.96 -16.68
N ALA A 27 25.56 -4.53 -17.50
CA ALA A 27 26.86 -4.03 -17.97
C ALA A 27 26.79 -2.64 -18.67
N PRO A 28 27.92 -1.91 -18.81
CA PRO A 28 27.92 -0.52 -19.28
C PRO A 28 27.60 -0.46 -20.77
N GLN A 29 26.54 0.25 -21.14
CA GLN A 29 26.34 0.70 -22.52
C GLN A 29 26.96 2.07 -22.71
N THR A 30 27.96 2.14 -23.58
CA THR A 30 28.57 3.37 -24.08
C THR A 30 27.48 4.24 -24.73
N GLY A 31 27.22 5.42 -24.15
CA GLY A 31 26.15 6.30 -24.56
C GLY A 31 26.43 6.99 -25.90
N ALA A 32 25.47 6.88 -26.84
CA ALA A 32 25.32 7.83 -27.93
C ALA A 32 24.58 9.06 -27.39
N ILE A 33 25.20 10.23 -27.47
CA ILE A 33 24.63 11.51 -27.04
C ILE A 33 23.61 11.93 -28.11
N ALA A 34 22.33 11.65 -27.87
CA ALA A 34 21.25 12.14 -28.72
C ALA A 34 21.13 13.67 -28.58
N ALA A 35 20.99 14.36 -29.72
CA ALA A 35 20.81 15.81 -29.80
C ALA A 35 19.64 16.29 -28.92
N PRO A 36 19.70 17.52 -28.37
CA PRO A 36 18.65 18.04 -27.51
C PRO A 36 17.33 18.19 -28.30
N ASN A 37 16.28 17.53 -27.82
CA ASN A 37 14.92 17.75 -28.33
C ASN A 37 14.50 19.21 -28.10
N PRO A 38 13.70 19.80 -29.00
CA PRO A 38 13.13 21.13 -28.80
C PRO A 38 12.33 21.18 -27.49
N ALA A 39 12.32 22.36 -26.86
CA ALA A 39 11.58 22.60 -25.61
C ALA A 39 10.11 22.20 -25.78
N PRO A 40 9.49 21.52 -24.78
CA PRO A 40 8.08 21.15 -24.84
C PRO A 40 7.17 22.37 -25.02
N LYS A 41 6.05 22.23 -25.74
CA LYS A 41 5.03 23.29 -25.82
C LYS A 41 4.28 23.36 -24.48
N GLU A 42 3.78 24.54 -24.09
CA GLU A 42 3.08 24.79 -22.82
C GLU A 42 1.91 23.80 -22.54
N ASN A 43 1.19 23.37 -23.59
CA ASN A 43 0.12 22.37 -23.48
C ASN A 43 0.64 20.95 -23.16
N ASP A 44 1.81 20.59 -23.66
CA ASP A 44 2.44 19.29 -23.40
C ASP A 44 2.95 19.20 -21.95
N GLU A 45 3.43 20.32 -21.40
CA GLU A 45 3.82 20.40 -19.99
C GLU A 45 2.64 20.32 -19.03
N LYS A 46 1.51 20.97 -19.36
CA LYS A 46 0.29 20.86 -18.55
C LYS A 46 -0.20 19.41 -18.51
N LYS A 47 -0.32 18.75 -19.67
CA LYS A 47 -0.74 17.34 -19.76
C LYS A 47 0.23 16.41 -19.04
N LEU A 48 1.54 16.66 -19.13
CA LEU A 48 2.55 15.93 -18.37
C LEU A 48 2.24 16.02 -16.86
N ARG A 49 2.11 17.24 -16.33
CA ARG A 49 1.87 17.46 -14.90
C ARG A 49 0.59 16.79 -14.42
N ASP A 50 -0.50 16.93 -15.18
CA ASP A 50 -1.79 16.29 -14.86
C ASP A 50 -1.67 14.75 -14.85
N ASN A 51 -0.96 14.18 -15.83
CA ASN A 51 -0.72 12.73 -15.90
C ASN A 51 0.17 12.21 -14.76
N LEU A 52 1.22 12.96 -14.40
CA LEU A 52 2.09 12.61 -13.28
C LEU A 52 1.33 12.72 -11.94
N GLU A 53 0.51 13.76 -11.77
CA GLU A 53 -0.37 13.90 -10.61
C GLU A 53 -1.32 12.70 -10.49
N ALA A 54 -2.03 12.36 -11.56
CA ALA A 54 -2.95 11.23 -11.57
C ALA A 54 -2.25 9.89 -11.31
N ALA A 55 -1.06 9.68 -11.89
CA ALA A 55 -0.27 8.47 -11.69
C ALA A 55 0.22 8.35 -10.24
N ALA A 56 0.77 9.43 -9.66
CA ALA A 56 1.25 9.45 -8.29
C ALA A 56 0.12 9.28 -7.27
N LYS A 57 -1.02 9.98 -7.45
CA LYS A 57 -2.22 9.79 -6.61
C LYS A 57 -2.74 8.35 -6.67
N GLY A 58 -2.88 7.81 -7.87
CA GLY A 58 -3.34 6.43 -8.06
C GLY A 58 -2.37 5.40 -7.46
N GLN A 59 -1.07 5.66 -7.52
CA GLN A 59 -0.05 4.80 -6.92
C GLN A 59 -0.11 4.79 -5.40
N ILE A 60 -0.26 5.95 -4.76
CA ILE A 60 -0.37 6.07 -3.31
C ILE A 60 -1.65 5.41 -2.79
N GLU A 61 -2.77 5.61 -3.50
CA GLU A 61 -4.04 4.95 -3.15
C GLU A 61 -3.96 3.43 -3.29
N ALA A 62 -3.41 2.92 -4.39
CA ALA A 62 -3.25 1.49 -4.62
C ALA A 62 -2.32 0.84 -3.58
N GLN A 63 -1.24 1.54 -3.19
CA GLN A 63 -0.33 1.06 -2.14
C GLN A 63 -1.03 0.95 -0.80
N ARG A 64 -1.83 1.96 -0.41
CA ARG A 64 -2.63 1.91 0.82
C ARG A 64 -3.59 0.73 0.83
N LYS A 65 -4.35 0.54 -0.26
CA LYS A 65 -5.29 -0.59 -0.40
C LYS A 65 -4.57 -1.93 -0.30
N LEU A 66 -3.38 -2.04 -0.90
CA LEU A 66 -2.54 -3.23 -0.81
C LEU A 66 -2.12 -3.53 0.64
N ASP A 67 -1.68 -2.52 1.38
CA ASP A 67 -1.25 -2.69 2.77
C ASP A 67 -2.41 -3.00 3.71
N ASP A 68 -3.59 -2.41 3.48
CA ASP A 68 -4.83 -2.75 4.18
C ASP A 68 -5.24 -4.21 3.90
N ALA A 69 -5.20 -4.64 2.63
CA ALA A 69 -5.53 -6.01 2.24
C ALA A 69 -4.55 -7.03 2.87
N LYS A 70 -3.25 -6.70 2.93
CA LYS A 70 -2.26 -7.53 3.65
C LYS A 70 -2.58 -7.65 5.14
N ARG A 71 -2.96 -6.55 5.80
CA ARG A 71 -3.36 -6.58 7.22
C ARG A 71 -4.61 -7.42 7.45
N ARG A 72 -5.62 -7.32 6.58
CA ARG A 72 -6.83 -8.15 6.64
C ARG A 72 -6.52 -9.63 6.40
N ALA A 73 -5.76 -9.94 5.36
CA ALA A 73 -5.32 -11.30 5.06
C ALA A 73 -4.54 -11.93 6.23
N PHE A 74 -3.66 -11.17 6.89
CA PHE A 74 -2.94 -11.66 8.07
C PHE A 74 -3.88 -12.04 9.23
N ARG A 75 -4.92 -11.24 9.48
CA ARG A 75 -5.93 -11.55 10.51
C ARG A 75 -6.76 -12.78 10.13
N LEU A 76 -7.29 -12.81 8.90
CA LEU A 76 -8.06 -13.93 8.38
C LEU A 76 -7.27 -15.23 8.38
N ASN A 77 -5.98 -15.20 8.06
CA ASN A 77 -5.13 -16.39 8.09
C ASN A 77 -5.00 -16.98 9.51
N LYS A 78 -4.95 -16.13 10.55
CA LYS A 78 -4.97 -16.60 11.95
C LYS A 78 -6.32 -17.21 12.32
N GLU A 79 -7.41 -16.59 11.88
CA GLU A 79 -8.77 -17.07 12.12
C GLU A 79 -9.02 -18.42 11.44
N VAL A 80 -8.62 -18.55 10.17
CA VAL A 80 -8.67 -19.81 9.43
C VAL A 80 -7.91 -20.92 10.15
N ALA A 81 -6.70 -20.64 10.66
CA ALA A 81 -5.92 -21.64 11.39
C ALA A 81 -6.60 -22.09 12.71
N ALA A 82 -7.24 -21.15 13.41
CA ALA A 82 -8.00 -21.46 14.63
C ALA A 82 -9.24 -22.30 14.32
N LEU A 83 -10.02 -21.91 13.30
CA LEU A 83 -11.22 -22.63 12.85
C LEU A 83 -10.88 -24.03 12.32
N ASP A 84 -9.80 -24.18 11.54
CA ASP A 84 -9.35 -25.49 11.05
C ASP A 84 -8.98 -26.43 12.21
N THR A 85 -8.34 -25.90 13.26
CA THR A 85 -8.03 -26.69 14.47
C THR A 85 -9.32 -27.12 15.17
N GLN A 86 -10.31 -26.23 15.30
CA GLN A 86 -11.61 -26.55 15.90
C GLN A 86 -12.35 -27.62 15.09
N VAL A 87 -12.37 -27.48 13.77
CA VAL A 87 -12.97 -28.46 12.84
C VAL A 87 -12.29 -29.83 12.98
N ASP A 88 -10.97 -29.90 13.07
CA ASP A 88 -10.25 -31.17 13.23
C ASP A 88 -10.55 -31.88 14.56
N VAL A 89 -10.69 -31.11 15.65
CA VAL A 89 -11.10 -31.64 16.96
C VAL A 89 -12.53 -32.18 16.89
N MET A 90 -13.48 -31.38 16.39
CA MET A 90 -14.89 -31.79 16.27
C MET A 90 -15.06 -32.96 15.31
N ARG A 91 -14.29 -33.02 14.22
CA ARG A 91 -14.27 -34.14 13.29
C ARG A 91 -13.87 -35.44 13.97
N THR A 92 -12.91 -35.39 14.89
CA THR A 92 -12.48 -36.55 15.66
C THR A 92 -13.58 -37.02 16.61
N GLN A 93 -14.30 -36.08 17.25
CA GLN A 93 -15.44 -36.39 18.12
C GLN A 93 -16.60 -37.02 17.34
N VAL A 94 -17.03 -36.40 16.24
CA VAL A 94 -18.09 -36.95 15.36
C VAL A 94 -17.69 -38.31 14.78
N GLY A 95 -16.41 -38.49 14.43
CA GLY A 95 -15.89 -39.77 13.97
C GLY A 95 -15.96 -40.87 15.03
N ALA A 96 -15.68 -40.55 16.29
CA ALA A 96 -15.82 -41.49 17.41
C ALA A 96 -17.29 -41.88 17.65
N MET A 97 -18.21 -40.92 17.57
CA MET A 97 -19.66 -41.17 17.67
C MET A 97 -20.15 -42.08 16.54
N ALA A 98 -19.71 -41.84 15.30
CA ALA A 98 -20.03 -42.69 14.16
C ALA A 98 -19.47 -44.12 14.31
N LEU A 99 -18.25 -44.26 14.85
CA LEU A 99 -17.65 -45.57 15.11
C LEU A 99 -18.40 -46.34 16.20
N GLU A 100 -18.84 -45.66 17.28
CA GLU A 100 -19.62 -46.28 18.34
C GLU A 100 -20.99 -46.74 17.84
N SER A 101 -21.68 -45.88 17.07
CA SER A 101 -22.91 -46.25 16.36
C SER A 101 -22.72 -47.45 15.43
N TYR A 102 -21.58 -47.55 14.74
CA TYR A 102 -21.26 -48.69 13.89
C TYR A 102 -20.98 -49.98 14.68
N ARG A 103 -20.22 -49.89 15.79
CA ARG A 103 -19.86 -51.03 16.64
C ARG A 103 -21.04 -51.62 17.38
N THR A 104 -21.92 -50.76 17.89
CA THR A 104 -23.18 -51.16 18.53
C THR A 104 -24.21 -51.71 17.53
N GLY A 105 -23.91 -51.64 16.22
CA GLY A 105 -24.49 -52.38 15.11
C GLY A 105 -25.81 -53.12 15.35
N ARG A 106 -26.88 -52.69 14.67
CA ARG A 106 -28.20 -53.35 14.60
C ARG A 106 -28.96 -53.57 15.92
N LEU A 107 -28.43 -53.25 17.10
CA LEU A 107 -29.27 -52.97 18.26
C LEU A 107 -29.95 -51.62 18.02
N THR A 108 -31.08 -51.66 17.31
CA THR A 108 -31.95 -50.51 17.15
C THR A 108 -32.28 -49.95 18.54
N PRO A 109 -32.43 -48.62 18.71
CA PRO A 109 -32.97 -48.04 19.95
C PRO A 109 -34.22 -48.78 20.41
N LEU A 110 -35.03 -49.27 19.46
CA LEU A 110 -36.17 -50.14 19.71
C LEU A 110 -35.81 -51.48 20.39
N SER A 111 -34.76 -52.18 19.99
CA SER A 111 -34.33 -53.43 20.66
C SER A 111 -33.67 -53.20 22.01
N ALA A 112 -32.97 -52.07 22.21
CA ALA A 112 -32.47 -51.65 23.53
C ALA A 112 -33.61 -51.34 24.51
N LEU A 113 -34.70 -50.76 23.99
CA LEU A 113 -35.93 -50.48 24.72
C LEU A 113 -36.77 -51.73 25.00
N LEU A 114 -36.89 -52.65 24.03
CA LEU A 114 -37.66 -53.91 24.17
C LEU A 114 -37.06 -54.89 25.19
N ASN A 115 -35.77 -54.75 25.53
CA ASN A 115 -35.10 -55.56 26.55
C ASN A 115 -35.22 -54.95 27.97
N SER A 116 -36.27 -54.17 28.24
CA SER A 116 -36.56 -53.60 29.56
C SER A 116 -37.33 -54.58 30.45
N ALA A 117 -36.97 -54.69 31.73
CA ALA A 117 -37.59 -55.65 32.66
C ALA A 117 -38.91 -55.15 33.29
N SER A 118 -39.20 -53.85 33.22
CA SER A 118 -40.42 -53.21 33.74
C SER A 118 -40.74 -51.90 33.01
N PRO A 119 -41.97 -51.35 33.16
CA PRO A 119 -42.33 -50.03 32.60
C PRO A 119 -41.42 -48.88 33.05
N ASP A 120 -40.98 -48.88 34.31
CA ASP A 120 -40.07 -47.84 34.82
C ASP A 120 -38.66 -47.95 34.22
N ASP A 121 -38.16 -49.17 34.00
CA ASP A 121 -36.87 -49.41 33.33
C ASP A 121 -36.91 -48.96 31.87
N PHE A 122 -38.03 -49.19 31.18
CA PHE A 122 -38.26 -48.68 29.83
C PHE A 122 -38.15 -47.15 29.77
N LEU A 123 -38.86 -46.42 30.62
CA LEU A 123 -38.86 -44.95 30.64
C LEU A 123 -37.47 -44.37 30.93
N ARG A 124 -36.72 -44.98 31.85
CA ARG A 124 -35.34 -44.56 32.16
C ARG A 124 -34.39 -44.75 30.98
N ARG A 125 -34.49 -45.88 30.26
CA ARG A 125 -33.67 -46.15 29.07
C ARG A 125 -34.05 -45.21 27.92
N ALA A 126 -35.34 -44.95 27.72
CA ALA A 126 -35.82 -44.01 26.72
C ALA A 126 -35.28 -42.59 26.97
N GLY A 127 -35.36 -42.09 28.21
CA GLY A 127 -34.79 -40.78 28.57
C GLY A 127 -33.28 -40.71 28.37
N SER A 128 -32.55 -41.80 28.66
CA SER A 128 -31.10 -41.85 28.46
C SER A 128 -30.72 -41.82 26.97
N LEU A 129 -31.45 -42.56 26.13
CA LEU A 129 -31.26 -42.56 24.67
C LEU A 129 -31.55 -41.19 24.05
N GLU A 130 -32.62 -40.52 24.51
CA GLU A 130 -32.96 -39.16 24.06
C GLU A 130 -31.84 -38.16 24.41
N MET A 131 -31.33 -38.19 25.64
CA MET A 131 -30.21 -37.33 26.05
C MET A 131 -28.95 -37.56 25.20
N MET A 132 -28.64 -38.82 24.86
CA MET A 132 -27.54 -39.14 23.95
C MET A 132 -27.81 -38.59 22.54
N ALA A 133 -29.00 -38.79 22.00
CA ALA A 133 -29.38 -38.29 20.68
C ALA A 133 -29.30 -36.75 20.60
N GLN A 134 -29.74 -36.04 21.64
CA GLN A 134 -29.65 -34.58 21.71
C GLN A 134 -28.19 -34.10 21.75
N ARG A 135 -27.33 -34.76 22.55
CA ARG A 135 -25.89 -34.47 22.60
C ARG A 135 -25.24 -34.70 21.24
N ASP A 136 -25.54 -35.82 20.61
CA ASP A 136 -24.93 -36.22 19.35
C ASP A 136 -25.38 -35.31 18.19
N ALA A 137 -26.66 -34.93 18.16
CA ALA A 137 -27.19 -33.93 17.25
C ALA A 137 -26.55 -32.55 17.47
N GLY A 138 -26.29 -32.17 18.73
CA GLY A 138 -25.57 -30.94 19.08
C GLY A 138 -24.13 -30.95 18.57
N ALA A 139 -23.39 -32.05 18.75
CA ALA A 139 -22.03 -32.17 18.25
C ALA A 139 -21.95 -32.11 16.72
N LEU A 140 -22.91 -32.74 16.02
CA LEU A 140 -22.97 -32.67 14.55
C LEU A 140 -23.27 -31.26 14.06
N ARG A 141 -24.23 -30.54 14.68
CA ARG A 141 -24.51 -29.14 14.34
C ARG A 141 -23.31 -28.24 14.58
N GLY A 142 -22.66 -28.36 15.74
CA GLY A 142 -21.46 -27.58 16.05
C GLY A 142 -20.32 -27.83 15.06
N TYR A 143 -20.12 -29.09 14.63
CA TYR A 143 -19.16 -29.42 13.58
C TYR A 143 -19.51 -28.76 12.23
N GLN A 144 -20.79 -28.80 11.83
CA GLN A 144 -21.26 -28.18 10.59
C GLN A 144 -21.05 -26.65 10.62
N GLU A 145 -21.45 -25.99 11.71
CA GLU A 145 -21.26 -24.55 11.90
C GLU A 145 -19.77 -24.15 11.85
N ALA A 146 -18.90 -24.88 12.55
CA ALA A 146 -17.46 -24.62 12.54
C ALA A 146 -16.85 -24.85 11.15
N HIS A 147 -17.30 -25.88 10.44
CA HIS A 147 -16.85 -26.15 9.07
C HIS A 147 -17.29 -25.04 8.11
N GLU A 148 -18.53 -24.59 8.19
CA GLU A 148 -19.04 -23.47 7.37
C GLU A 148 -18.29 -22.17 7.67
N ALA A 149 -18.07 -21.84 8.94
CA ALA A 149 -17.27 -20.68 9.34
C ALA A 149 -15.84 -20.75 8.77
N ALA A 150 -15.19 -21.91 8.84
CA ALA A 150 -13.86 -22.12 8.26
C ALA A 150 -13.84 -21.90 6.74
N GLN A 151 -14.86 -22.39 6.01
CA GLN A 151 -14.98 -22.18 4.57
C GLN A 151 -15.21 -20.70 4.23
N GLN A 152 -16.05 -20.00 4.99
CA GLN A 152 -16.29 -18.56 4.80
C GLN A 152 -15.02 -17.73 5.05
N ALA A 153 -14.30 -18.01 6.13
CA ALA A 153 -13.05 -17.32 6.44
C ALA A 153 -11.97 -17.57 5.36
N LYS A 154 -11.90 -18.79 4.80
CA LYS A 154 -11.03 -19.11 3.66
C LYS A 154 -11.42 -18.33 2.40
N ALA A 155 -12.71 -18.27 2.07
CA ALA A 155 -13.18 -17.50 0.93
C ALA A 155 -12.88 -15.99 1.07
N GLN A 156 -13.02 -15.44 2.28
CA GLN A 156 -12.64 -14.05 2.56
C GLN A 156 -11.12 -13.84 2.43
N LEU A 157 -10.31 -14.76 2.92
CA LEU A 157 -8.86 -14.71 2.76
C LEU A 157 -8.46 -14.73 1.27
N ASP A 158 -9.08 -15.60 0.48
CA ASP A 158 -8.84 -15.68 -0.96
C ASP A 158 -9.23 -14.38 -1.67
N ALA A 159 -10.35 -13.75 -1.27
CA ALA A 159 -10.75 -12.45 -1.80
C ALA A 159 -9.71 -11.36 -1.49
N GLU A 160 -9.15 -11.31 -0.27
CA GLU A 160 -8.08 -10.38 0.08
C GLU A 160 -6.79 -10.66 -0.73
N VAL A 161 -6.47 -11.92 -1.02
CA VAL A 161 -5.31 -12.27 -1.86
C VAL A 161 -5.54 -11.80 -3.31
N GLN A 162 -6.76 -11.90 -3.85
CA GLN A 162 -7.07 -11.37 -5.18
C GLN A 162 -7.01 -9.84 -5.20
N GLU A 163 -7.49 -9.17 -4.15
CA GLU A 163 -7.36 -7.72 -4.01
C GLU A 163 -5.88 -7.29 -4.00
N GLN A 164 -5.03 -8.00 -3.26
CA GLN A 164 -3.59 -7.74 -3.28
C GLN A 164 -3.00 -7.85 -4.70
N LYS A 165 -3.35 -8.90 -5.46
CA LYS A 165 -2.90 -9.07 -6.86
C LYS A 165 -3.36 -7.92 -7.76
N LYS A 166 -4.62 -7.51 -7.63
CA LYS A 166 -5.19 -6.38 -8.37
C LYS A 166 -4.47 -5.06 -8.05
N GLN A 167 -4.17 -4.80 -6.78
CA GLN A 167 -3.46 -3.58 -6.40
C GLN A 167 -2.00 -3.61 -6.87
N VAL A 168 -1.32 -4.75 -6.85
CA VAL A 168 0.02 -4.90 -7.44
C VAL A 168 0.01 -4.62 -8.95
N ALA A 169 -0.98 -5.14 -9.68
CA ALA A 169 -1.13 -4.85 -11.11
C ALA A 169 -1.40 -3.35 -11.37
N THR A 170 -2.24 -2.74 -10.53
CA THR A 170 -2.53 -1.29 -10.58
C THR A 170 -1.27 -0.47 -10.35
N LEU A 171 -0.47 -0.80 -9.33
CA LEU A 171 0.81 -0.14 -9.05
C LEU A 171 1.78 -0.24 -10.23
N ALA A 172 1.89 -1.42 -10.84
CA ALA A 172 2.72 -1.61 -12.03
C ALA A 172 2.25 -0.76 -13.21
N GLN A 173 0.93 -0.70 -13.45
CA GLN A 173 0.34 0.14 -14.49
C GLN A 173 0.61 1.63 -14.24
N ARG A 174 0.36 2.14 -13.02
CA ARG A 174 0.60 3.55 -12.68
C ARG A 174 2.05 3.95 -12.81
N LYS A 175 2.98 3.07 -12.40
CA LYS A 175 4.40 3.26 -12.65
C LYS A 175 4.71 3.38 -14.15
N ALA A 176 4.16 2.49 -14.97
CA ALA A 176 4.37 2.52 -16.42
C ALA A 176 3.76 3.77 -17.07
N ASP A 177 2.59 4.23 -16.61
CA ASP A 177 1.93 5.46 -17.07
C ASP A 177 2.82 6.69 -16.78
N ALA A 178 3.34 6.81 -15.56
CA ALA A 178 4.25 7.89 -15.17
C ALA A 178 5.55 7.88 -15.99
N GLU A 179 6.16 6.70 -16.19
CA GLU A 179 7.37 6.57 -17.01
C GLU A 179 7.13 6.88 -18.50
N ARG A 180 5.93 6.60 -19.03
CA ARG A 180 5.56 7.01 -20.39
C ARG A 180 5.37 8.53 -20.49
N ALA A 181 4.70 9.13 -19.52
CA ALA A 181 4.52 10.57 -19.46
C ALA A 181 5.88 11.31 -19.38
N LEU A 182 6.82 10.84 -18.55
CA LEU A 182 8.16 11.43 -18.49
C LEU A 182 8.94 11.30 -19.80
N ARG A 183 8.82 10.16 -20.48
CA ARG A 183 9.50 9.95 -21.77
C ARG A 183 8.98 10.87 -22.88
N SER A 184 7.70 11.25 -22.86
CA SER A 184 7.15 12.15 -23.87
C SER A 184 7.74 13.56 -23.80
N VAL A 185 8.41 13.93 -22.70
CA VAL A 185 9.11 15.22 -22.53
C VAL A 185 10.63 15.08 -22.46
N GLY A 186 11.18 13.95 -22.93
CA GLY A 186 12.63 13.73 -22.95
C GLY A 186 13.25 13.40 -21.58
N GLY A 187 12.43 13.01 -20.60
CA GLY A 187 12.85 12.47 -19.31
C GLY A 187 12.61 10.96 -19.18
N GLY A 188 12.54 10.46 -17.95
CA GLY A 188 12.08 9.09 -17.66
C GLY A 188 13.15 8.00 -17.63
N THR A 189 14.41 8.32 -17.90
CA THR A 189 15.53 7.38 -17.67
C THR A 189 15.80 7.25 -16.18
N THR A 190 16.05 6.03 -15.70
CA THR A 190 16.41 5.79 -14.29
C THR A 190 17.67 6.57 -13.94
N SER A 191 17.65 7.30 -12.84
CA SER A 191 18.79 8.10 -12.40
C SER A 191 19.18 7.76 -10.97
N ALA A 192 20.49 7.82 -10.68
CA ALA A 192 20.96 7.82 -9.30
C ALA A 192 20.36 9.02 -8.56
N GLY A 193 19.87 8.74 -7.35
CA GLY A 193 19.05 9.64 -6.58
C GLY A 193 19.74 10.29 -5.40
N TYR A 194 19.05 11.26 -4.82
CA TYR A 194 19.39 11.84 -3.53
C TYR A 194 18.61 11.08 -2.45
N ILE A 195 19.27 10.12 -1.80
CA ILE A 195 18.69 9.36 -0.68
C ILE A 195 19.68 9.46 0.46
N ASN A 196 19.24 10.03 1.57
CA ASN A 196 19.99 10.05 2.82
C ASN A 196 19.15 9.34 3.89
N PRO A 197 19.52 8.12 4.30
CA PRO A 197 18.77 7.38 5.31
C PRO A 197 18.79 8.06 6.69
N ASN A 198 19.76 8.95 6.93
CA ASN A 198 19.94 9.70 8.17
C ASN A 198 19.26 11.09 8.11
N SER A 199 18.48 11.39 7.07
CA SER A 199 17.64 12.59 7.07
C SER A 199 16.68 12.55 8.27
N PRO A 200 16.43 13.70 8.93
CA PRO A 200 15.51 13.77 10.06
C PRO A 200 14.09 13.37 9.65
N ALA A 201 13.34 12.85 10.62
CA ALA A 201 11.97 12.40 10.43
C ALA A 201 11.00 13.53 10.74
N ALA A 202 10.15 13.86 9.77
CA ALA A 202 9.08 14.84 9.92
C ALA A 202 7.92 14.27 10.74
N GLN A 203 7.22 15.13 11.47
CA GLN A 203 5.93 14.80 12.05
C GLN A 203 4.91 14.51 10.94
N PRO A 204 4.14 13.42 11.02
CA PRO A 204 3.13 13.10 10.01
C PRO A 204 2.06 14.20 9.92
N ALA A 205 1.73 14.58 8.70
CA ALA A 205 0.57 15.42 8.41
C ALA A 205 -0.73 14.68 8.76
N LYS A 206 -1.77 15.45 9.06
CA LYS A 206 -3.07 14.91 9.47
C LYS A 206 -3.68 14.06 8.35
N ARG A 207 -4.16 12.87 8.71
CA ARG A 207 -4.91 11.95 7.84
C ARG A 207 -6.36 11.82 8.32
N ASN A 208 -7.22 11.37 7.42
CA ASN A 208 -8.58 10.94 7.75
C ASN A 208 -8.55 9.69 8.64
N SER A 209 -9.68 9.36 9.26
CA SER A 209 -9.80 8.17 10.13
C SER A 209 -9.55 6.85 9.39
N ASP A 210 -9.77 6.82 8.07
CA ASP A 210 -9.47 5.67 7.19
C ASP A 210 -8.02 5.66 6.67
N GLY A 211 -7.17 6.60 7.13
CA GLY A 211 -5.78 6.76 6.73
C GLY A 211 -5.57 7.45 5.38
N SER A 212 -6.64 7.83 4.68
CA SER A 212 -6.54 8.60 3.44
C SER A 212 -6.12 10.05 3.70
N TRP A 213 -5.63 10.72 2.66
CA TRP A 213 -5.32 12.14 2.73
C TRP A 213 -6.61 12.97 2.64
N PRO A 214 -6.83 13.95 3.53
CA PRO A 214 -7.95 14.86 3.39
C PRO A 214 -7.85 15.64 2.07
N SER A 215 -9.00 15.95 1.47
CA SER A 215 -9.05 16.90 0.36
C SER A 215 -8.80 18.29 0.94
N GLU A 216 -7.78 18.97 0.45
CA GLU A 216 -7.39 20.30 0.91
C GLU A 216 -7.36 21.28 -0.26
N SER A 217 -7.81 22.49 -0.01
CA SER A 217 -7.73 23.61 -0.94
C SER A 217 -6.81 24.69 -0.38
N CYS A 218 -6.41 25.60 -1.28
CA CYS A 218 -5.77 26.86 -0.96
C CYS A 218 -6.63 27.63 0.06
N SER A 219 -6.21 27.63 1.33
CA SER A 219 -7.06 28.06 2.46
C SER A 219 -6.29 28.70 3.62
N VAL A 220 -4.95 28.64 3.59
CA VAL A 220 -4.10 29.31 4.57
C VAL A 220 -3.22 30.30 3.82
N ASP A 221 -3.08 31.51 4.35
CA ASP A 221 -2.19 32.51 3.77
C ASP A 221 -0.77 31.94 3.61
N ASP A 222 -0.18 32.16 2.45
CA ASP A 222 1.19 31.75 2.18
C ASP A 222 2.15 32.56 3.06
N PRO A 223 2.91 31.94 3.99
CA PRO A 223 3.84 32.65 4.86
C PRO A 223 5.17 32.99 4.18
N THR A 224 5.37 32.59 2.93
CA THR A 224 6.56 32.95 2.15
C THR A 224 6.41 34.35 1.54
N PRO A 225 7.44 34.92 0.91
CA PRO A 225 7.30 36.21 0.23
C PRO A 225 6.37 36.19 -0.99
N ALA A 226 5.83 35.02 -1.37
CA ALA A 226 4.76 34.94 -2.35
C ALA A 226 3.43 35.43 -1.77
N SER A 227 2.58 35.99 -2.63
CA SER A 227 1.20 36.34 -2.26
C SER A 227 0.24 35.19 -2.57
N GLY A 228 -0.86 35.09 -1.83
CA GLY A 228 -1.91 34.10 -2.05
C GLY A 228 -2.02 33.10 -0.91
N CYS A 229 -2.44 31.86 -1.23
CA CYS A 229 -2.65 30.83 -0.23
C CYS A 229 -1.97 29.51 -0.57
N ILE A 230 -1.80 28.69 0.46
CA ILE A 230 -1.35 27.31 0.39
C ILE A 230 -2.34 26.39 1.12
N THR A 231 -2.19 25.09 0.89
CA THR A 231 -2.93 24.09 1.67
C THR A 231 -2.33 23.94 3.08
N PRO A 232 -3.11 23.53 4.08
CA PRO A 232 -2.60 23.18 5.40
C PRO A 232 -1.43 22.18 5.36
N ARG A 233 -1.46 21.20 4.46
CA ARG A 233 -0.38 20.21 4.28
C ARG A 233 0.88 20.80 3.69
N THR A 234 0.77 21.70 2.71
CA THR A 234 1.93 22.44 2.18
C THR A 234 2.58 23.27 3.28
N LEU A 235 1.77 23.96 4.09
CA LEU A 235 2.26 24.72 5.24
C LEU A 235 2.97 23.83 6.25
N HIS A 236 2.40 22.67 6.55
CA HIS A 236 3.02 21.67 7.44
C HIS A 236 4.38 21.22 6.91
N ALA A 237 4.46 20.80 5.64
CA ALA A 237 5.72 20.38 5.02
C ALA A 237 6.79 21.48 5.00
N LEU A 238 6.38 22.74 4.75
CA LEU A 238 7.26 23.91 4.84
C LEU A 238 7.83 24.07 6.26
N ARG A 239 6.96 24.02 7.28
CA ARG A 239 7.35 24.21 8.68
C ARG A 239 8.27 23.10 9.18
N GLU A 240 7.97 21.84 8.84
CA GLU A 240 8.82 20.71 9.21
C GLU A 240 10.21 20.84 8.59
N ALA A 241 10.31 21.17 7.29
CA ALA A 241 11.60 21.40 6.65
C ALA A 241 12.39 22.55 7.31
N GLN A 242 11.72 23.66 7.65
CA GLN A 242 12.34 24.79 8.33
C GLN A 242 12.79 24.46 9.76
N ALA A 243 12.02 23.65 10.49
CA ALA A 243 12.38 23.15 11.81
C ALA A 243 13.67 22.32 11.77
N ASP A 244 13.84 21.52 10.71
CA ASP A 244 15.04 20.71 10.45
C ASP A 244 16.20 21.48 9.77
N GLY A 245 16.13 22.81 9.75
CA GLY A 245 17.24 23.68 9.35
C GLY A 245 17.24 24.09 7.88
N PHE A 246 16.27 23.67 7.07
CA PHE A 246 16.12 24.10 5.68
C PHE A 246 15.45 25.47 5.58
N LYS A 247 16.17 26.52 5.99
CA LYS A 247 15.65 27.89 6.19
C LYS A 247 15.98 28.87 5.05
N ARG A 248 16.57 28.41 3.94
CA ARG A 248 16.83 29.28 2.78
C ARG A 248 15.51 29.78 2.18
N TYR A 249 15.61 30.80 1.35
CA TYR A 249 14.45 31.42 0.70
C TYR A 249 13.53 30.39 0.05
N VAL A 250 12.22 30.53 0.26
CA VAL A 250 11.18 29.68 -0.31
C VAL A 250 10.11 30.55 -0.96
N SER A 251 9.49 30.07 -2.03
CA SER A 251 8.29 30.67 -2.63
C SER A 251 7.29 29.56 -2.93
N CYS A 252 6.06 29.67 -2.42
CA CYS A 252 5.06 28.60 -2.57
C CYS A 252 3.97 28.90 -3.58
N HIS A 253 3.11 29.88 -3.32
CA HIS A 253 2.00 30.22 -4.20
C HIS A 253 2.44 31.02 -5.42
N ARG A 254 1.75 30.80 -6.53
CA ARG A 254 1.74 31.70 -7.70
C ARG A 254 0.40 31.57 -8.41
N SER A 255 -0.30 32.68 -8.61
CA SER A 255 -1.65 32.70 -9.21
C SER A 255 -1.68 32.29 -10.69
N GLY A 256 -0.55 32.44 -11.40
CA GLY A 256 -0.40 32.11 -12.81
C GLY A 256 0.41 30.83 -13.09
N GLY A 257 0.20 30.28 -14.29
CA GLY A 257 0.83 29.05 -14.77
C GLY A 257 0.04 27.79 -14.43
N GLY A 258 0.58 26.61 -14.77
CA GLY A 258 -0.02 25.31 -14.48
C GLY A 258 0.60 24.58 -13.29
N GLY A 259 0.05 23.41 -12.97
CA GLY A 259 0.55 22.52 -11.91
C GLY A 259 0.09 22.92 -10.51
N GLU A 260 0.98 22.77 -9.54
CA GLU A 260 0.63 22.73 -8.12
C GLU A 260 0.75 24.09 -7.40
N HIS A 261 1.52 25.05 -7.93
CA HIS A 261 1.64 26.39 -7.33
C HIS A 261 0.30 27.14 -7.24
N PRO A 262 -0.53 27.24 -8.30
CA PRO A 262 -1.81 27.95 -8.21
C PRO A 262 -2.82 27.26 -7.29
N LYS A 263 -2.64 25.96 -7.05
CA LYS A 263 -3.45 25.17 -6.13
C LYS A 263 -3.01 25.32 -4.67
N GLY A 264 -1.89 26.01 -4.42
CA GLY A 264 -1.30 26.10 -3.08
C GLY A 264 -0.62 24.81 -2.61
N ARG A 265 -0.28 23.91 -3.55
CA ARG A 265 0.26 22.55 -3.30
C ARG A 265 1.72 22.41 -3.68
N ALA A 266 2.46 23.50 -3.86
CA ALA A 266 3.89 23.44 -4.15
C ALA A 266 4.70 24.54 -3.47
N CYS A 267 5.99 24.26 -3.31
CA CYS A 267 7.00 25.20 -2.84
C CYS A 267 8.33 24.99 -3.58
N ASP A 268 8.93 26.09 -4.03
CA ASP A 268 10.28 26.13 -4.55
C ASP A 268 11.21 26.61 -3.44
N PHE A 269 12.19 25.78 -3.07
CA PHE A 269 13.18 26.07 -2.04
C PHE A 269 14.51 26.41 -2.70
N SER A 270 14.95 27.66 -2.58
CA SER A 270 16.20 28.09 -3.18
C SER A 270 17.37 27.23 -2.68
N ALA A 271 18.17 26.75 -3.62
CA ALA A 271 19.41 26.09 -3.29
C ALA A 271 20.47 27.10 -2.89
N ALA A 272 20.39 28.38 -3.25
CA ALA A 272 21.36 29.40 -2.87
C ALA A 272 20.92 30.17 -1.61
N ALA A 273 21.88 30.54 -0.76
CA ALA A 273 21.59 31.26 0.49
C ALA A 273 20.95 32.65 0.26
N GLY A 274 21.34 33.34 -0.82
CA GLY A 274 20.86 34.69 -1.18
C GLY A 274 19.56 34.73 -1.99
N GLY A 275 18.71 33.70 -1.90
CA GLY A 275 17.49 33.62 -2.72
C GLY A 275 17.69 32.93 -4.06
N PHE A 276 16.68 32.97 -4.93
CA PHE A 276 16.76 32.33 -6.25
C PHE A 276 17.80 33.03 -7.14
N GLN A 277 18.59 32.23 -7.85
CA GLN A 277 19.69 32.71 -8.69
C GLN A 277 19.56 32.11 -10.10
N ASN A 278 19.82 32.88 -11.15
CA ASN A 278 19.80 32.36 -12.53
C ASN A 278 21.09 31.60 -12.89
N LYS A 279 21.51 30.67 -12.03
CA LYS A 279 22.67 29.80 -12.20
C LYS A 279 22.42 28.47 -11.50
N SER A 280 22.96 27.38 -12.04
CA SER A 280 22.92 26.08 -11.36
C SER A 280 23.64 26.15 -10.02
N ALA A 281 23.08 25.51 -9.01
CA ALA A 281 23.72 25.35 -7.71
C ALA A 281 24.99 24.49 -7.84
N THR A 282 26.05 24.93 -7.18
CA THR A 282 27.34 24.23 -7.11
C THR A 282 27.84 24.22 -5.66
N GLY A 283 28.85 23.39 -5.37
CA GLY A 283 29.45 23.32 -4.03
C GLY A 283 28.41 23.12 -2.92
N GLY A 284 28.51 23.93 -1.87
CA GLY A 284 27.61 23.85 -0.70
C GLY A 284 26.13 24.11 -1.01
N ASP A 285 25.81 24.91 -2.04
CA ASP A 285 24.42 25.13 -2.45
C ASP A 285 23.81 23.87 -3.05
N LYS A 286 24.61 23.13 -3.83
CA LYS A 286 24.18 21.84 -4.35
C LYS A 286 24.02 20.82 -3.23
N THR A 287 24.97 20.76 -2.28
CA THR A 287 24.87 19.87 -1.12
C THR A 287 23.61 20.16 -0.28
N TYR A 288 23.27 21.44 -0.09
CA TYR A 288 22.03 21.85 0.57
C TYR A 288 20.79 21.31 -0.16
N GLY A 289 20.72 21.50 -1.48
CA GLY A 289 19.61 20.99 -2.30
C GLY A 289 19.53 19.45 -2.31
N ASP A 290 20.66 18.74 -2.38
CA ASP A 290 20.71 17.28 -2.31
C ASP A 290 20.12 16.77 -0.98
N ASN A 291 20.50 17.40 0.14
CA ASN A 291 19.99 17.06 1.47
C ASN A 291 18.50 17.36 1.64
N LEU A 292 18.03 18.49 1.11
CA LEU A 292 16.62 18.88 1.15
C LEU A 292 15.75 17.94 0.31
N ALA A 293 16.18 17.60 -0.89
CA ALA A 293 15.49 16.62 -1.73
C ALA A 293 15.42 15.24 -1.03
N ALA A 294 16.52 14.80 -0.42
CA ALA A 294 16.56 13.57 0.35
C ALA A 294 15.62 13.60 1.57
N TYR A 295 15.52 14.75 2.27
CA TYR A 295 14.60 14.95 3.37
C TYR A 295 13.14 14.77 2.95
N PHE A 296 12.69 15.43 1.88
CA PHE A 296 11.30 15.27 1.42
C PHE A 296 10.99 13.86 0.93
N ILE A 297 11.96 13.17 0.33
CA ILE A 297 11.80 11.78 -0.11
C ILE A 297 11.68 10.83 1.08
N LYS A 298 12.55 11.00 2.08
CA LYS A 298 12.50 10.21 3.31
C LYS A 298 11.15 10.36 4.02
N ASN A 299 10.59 11.56 3.98
CA ASN A 299 9.36 11.92 4.66
C ASN A 299 8.12 11.94 3.73
N ALA A 300 8.21 11.33 2.54
CA ALA A 300 7.19 11.48 1.52
C ALA A 300 5.80 11.00 1.97
N ASP A 301 5.72 9.85 2.65
CA ASP A 301 4.46 9.34 3.20
C ASP A 301 4.00 10.09 4.45
N ALA A 302 4.93 10.59 5.28
CA ALA A 302 4.57 11.39 6.45
C ALA A 302 3.97 12.74 6.04
N LEU A 303 4.50 13.37 5.00
CA LEU A 303 4.11 14.71 4.56
C LEU A 303 3.03 14.71 3.46
N GLY A 304 2.87 13.61 2.72
CA GLY A 304 1.96 13.55 1.57
C GLY A 304 2.55 14.19 0.32
N VAL A 305 3.82 13.88 0.04
CA VAL A 305 4.56 14.37 -1.13
C VAL A 305 4.05 13.69 -2.40
N LEU A 306 3.68 14.51 -3.38
CA LEU A 306 3.29 14.08 -4.72
C LEU A 306 4.54 13.80 -5.58
N TYR A 307 5.45 14.78 -5.65
CA TYR A 307 6.77 14.62 -6.28
C TYR A 307 7.77 15.66 -5.79
N VAL A 308 9.05 15.38 -6.02
CA VAL A 308 10.17 16.30 -5.81
C VAL A 308 10.95 16.44 -7.12
N ILE A 309 11.25 17.66 -7.55
CA ILE A 309 12.15 17.92 -8.68
C ILE A 309 13.42 18.57 -8.17
N TRP A 310 14.56 17.97 -8.47
CA TRP A 310 15.86 18.51 -8.13
C TRP A 310 16.91 18.11 -9.16
N TYR A 311 17.65 19.09 -9.64
CA TYR A 311 18.84 18.94 -10.47
C TYR A 311 18.60 18.05 -11.70
N ARG A 312 17.61 18.42 -12.52
CA ARG A 312 17.18 17.68 -13.73
C ARG A 312 16.67 16.26 -13.46
N ARG A 313 16.13 16.03 -12.27
CA ARG A 313 15.52 14.75 -11.90
C ARG A 313 14.19 15.00 -11.22
N ILE A 314 13.27 14.08 -11.39
CA ILE A 314 11.99 14.04 -10.69
C ILE A 314 11.87 12.72 -9.94
N TRP A 315 11.46 12.81 -8.68
CA TRP A 315 11.13 11.68 -7.84
C TRP A 315 9.63 11.66 -7.60
N MET A 316 8.99 10.51 -7.75
CA MET A 316 7.63 10.27 -7.31
C MET A 316 7.57 9.00 -6.46
N PRO A 317 6.61 8.90 -5.51
CA PRO A 317 6.35 7.68 -4.78
C PRO A 317 6.22 6.48 -5.71
N GLY A 318 7.09 5.49 -5.49
CA GLY A 318 7.11 4.18 -6.14
C GLY A 318 7.54 4.11 -7.62
N THR A 319 7.85 5.24 -8.28
CA THR A 319 8.67 5.23 -9.52
C THR A 319 10.14 5.52 -9.22
N GLY A 320 10.42 6.25 -8.12
CA GLY A 320 11.76 6.68 -7.75
C GLY A 320 12.29 7.81 -8.62
N TRP A 321 13.61 7.99 -8.62
CA TRP A 321 14.26 9.05 -9.40
C TRP A 321 14.31 8.72 -10.89
N LYS A 322 13.83 9.67 -11.69
CA LYS A 322 13.87 9.66 -13.14
C LYS A 322 14.46 10.96 -13.66
N SER A 323 15.08 10.94 -14.84
CA SER A 323 15.51 12.17 -15.51
C SER A 323 14.31 13.07 -15.81
N TYR A 324 14.55 14.38 -15.68
CA TYR A 324 13.59 15.44 -15.94
C TYR A 324 14.27 16.49 -16.83
N ASN A 325 13.54 16.99 -17.82
CA ASN A 325 14.01 18.03 -18.72
C ASN A 325 12.96 19.14 -18.79
N GLY A 326 13.29 20.30 -18.22
CA GLY A 326 12.42 21.47 -18.25
C GLY A 326 12.86 22.54 -19.25
N GLY A 327 13.89 22.28 -20.06
CA GLY A 327 14.41 23.24 -21.03
C GLY A 327 15.90 23.52 -20.83
N SER A 328 16.32 24.77 -21.00
CA SER A 328 17.74 25.18 -21.02
C SER A 328 18.19 26.00 -19.81
N ASP A 329 17.30 26.73 -19.13
CA ASP A 329 17.68 27.57 -17.99
C ASP A 329 17.68 26.79 -16.64
N PRO A 330 18.41 27.29 -15.61
CA PRO A 330 18.51 26.62 -14.31
C PRO A 330 17.19 26.48 -13.56
N ALA A 331 16.28 27.44 -13.69
CA ALA A 331 15.00 27.41 -12.98
C ALA A 331 14.08 26.35 -13.59
N ALA A 332 13.91 26.35 -14.91
CA ALA A 332 13.09 25.36 -15.59
C ALA A 332 13.64 23.93 -15.38
N ASN A 333 14.97 23.78 -15.31
CA ASN A 333 15.64 22.51 -15.03
C ASN A 333 15.80 22.17 -13.54
N HIS A 334 15.34 23.05 -12.64
CA HIS A 334 15.42 22.86 -11.20
C HIS A 334 16.84 22.58 -10.70
N THR A 335 17.86 23.19 -11.33
CA THR A 335 19.26 23.05 -10.89
C THR A 335 19.65 24.10 -9.86
N ASN A 336 18.79 25.08 -9.58
CA ASN A 336 19.02 26.18 -8.64
C ASN A 336 18.05 26.20 -7.45
N HIS A 337 17.04 25.32 -7.42
CA HIS A 337 16.09 25.14 -6.33
C HIS A 337 15.53 23.72 -6.29
N VAL A 338 15.11 23.26 -5.11
CA VAL A 338 14.33 22.03 -4.94
C VAL A 338 12.85 22.40 -5.04
N HIS A 339 12.12 21.77 -5.96
CA HIS A 339 10.68 21.93 -6.07
C HIS A 339 9.98 20.77 -5.37
N LEU A 340 9.05 21.10 -4.49
CA LEU A 340 8.19 20.17 -3.78
C LEU A 340 6.74 20.34 -4.27
N SER A 341 6.08 19.23 -4.59
CA SER A 341 4.64 19.18 -4.84
C SER A 341 3.93 18.24 -3.87
N MET A 342 2.71 18.59 -3.46
CA MET A 342 1.91 17.95 -2.42
C MET A 342 0.59 17.37 -2.96
N LEU A 343 0.06 16.34 -2.30
CA LEU A 343 -1.17 15.62 -2.70
C LEU A 343 -2.45 16.44 -2.58
#